data_AF-A0A959F250-F1
#
_entry.id   AF-A0A959F250-F1
#
_cell.length_a   1.000
_cell.length_b   1.000
_cell.length_c   1.000
_cell.angle_alpha   90.00
_cell.angle_beta   90.00
_cell.angle_gamma   90.00
#
_symmetry.space_group_name_H-M   'P 1'
#
loop_
_entity.id
_entity.type
_entity.pdbx_description
1 polymer ?
#
loop_
_entity_poly.entity_id
_entity_poly.type
_entity_poly.pdbx_seq_one_letter_code
_entity_poly.pdbx_strand_id
1 'polypeptide(L)'
;RPLKAKRKKSKPARSTSRPQPKPKSSFSSWLQQFQSPQVNLQLDYLMEASRQTGATTPGQTPEAERMAQESIQEHEEIATETLAFLLDKQGHTEKAIAMYERLCEMHPEKTERFQKKIQEIRDRQ
;
A
#
# COMPACT_ATOMS: atom_id res chain seq x y z
N ARG A 1 -34.20 22.20 -65.43
CA ARG A 1 -33.00 23.03 -65.75
C ARG A 1 -32.97 24.25 -64.81
N PRO A 2 -31.78 24.74 -64.42
CA PRO A 2 -31.43 25.06 -63.02
C PRO A 2 -31.25 26.56 -62.74
N LEU A 3 -31.21 26.99 -61.47
CA LEU A 3 -30.23 27.98 -61.00
C LEU A 3 -29.77 27.66 -59.57
N LYS A 4 -28.45 27.68 -59.41
CA LYS A 4 -27.66 27.30 -58.23
C LYS A 4 -27.62 28.45 -57.24
N ALA A 5 -27.64 28.15 -55.93
CA ALA A 5 -27.04 29.03 -54.92
C ALA A 5 -26.12 28.23 -53.99
N LYS A 6 -24.95 28.82 -53.76
CA LYS A 6 -23.72 28.22 -53.24
C LYS A 6 -23.73 28.07 -51.71
N ARG A 7 -23.04 27.01 -51.28
CA ARG A 7 -22.54 26.72 -49.92
C ARG A 7 -22.04 27.97 -49.16
N LYS A 8 -22.45 28.11 -47.90
CA LYS A 8 -21.54 28.56 -46.84
C LYS A 8 -21.32 27.40 -45.86
N LYS A 9 -20.12 26.80 -45.92
CA LYS A 9 -19.63 25.87 -44.92
C LYS A 9 -19.18 26.68 -43.71
N SER A 10 -19.76 26.45 -42.54
CA SER A 10 -19.15 26.76 -41.24
C SER A 10 -19.00 25.45 -40.46
N LYS A 11 -17.77 24.96 -40.36
CA LYS A 11 -17.27 24.25 -39.16
C LYS A 11 -16.44 25.32 -38.41
N PRO A 12 -16.34 25.35 -37.06
CA PRO A 12 -16.10 24.23 -36.13
C PRO A 12 -17.00 24.34 -34.87
N ALA A 13 -17.08 23.42 -33.90
CA ALA A 13 -16.02 22.81 -33.12
C ALA A 13 -16.46 21.45 -32.57
N ARG A 14 -15.56 20.48 -32.67
CA ARG A 14 -15.61 19.23 -31.93
C ARG A 14 -15.49 19.60 -30.45
N SER A 15 -16.57 19.48 -29.68
CA SER A 15 -16.51 19.58 -28.23
C SER A 15 -15.66 18.43 -27.70
N THR A 16 -14.39 18.71 -27.41
CA THR A 16 -13.57 17.83 -26.60
C THR A 16 -13.95 18.02 -25.14
N SER A 17 -15.18 17.65 -24.75
CA SER A 17 -15.48 17.49 -23.32
C SER A 17 -14.89 16.15 -22.89
N ARG A 18 -13.65 16.20 -22.38
CA ARG A 18 -13.07 15.10 -21.61
C ARG A 18 -14.08 14.79 -20.48
N PRO A 19 -14.62 13.56 -20.37
CA PRO A 19 -15.49 13.25 -19.25
C PRO A 19 -14.65 13.43 -17.97
N GLN A 20 -15.07 14.38 -17.14
CA GLN A 20 -14.39 14.62 -15.87
C GLN A 20 -14.58 13.39 -14.98
N PRO A 21 -13.53 12.92 -14.27
CA PRO A 21 -13.69 11.83 -13.33
C PRO A 21 -14.74 12.26 -12.30
N LYS A 22 -15.70 11.38 -12.03
CA LYS A 22 -16.64 11.61 -10.93
C LYS A 22 -15.82 11.82 -9.65
N PRO A 23 -16.15 12.81 -8.80
CA PRO A 23 -15.45 13.01 -7.55
C PRO A 23 -15.50 11.69 -6.76
N LYS A 24 -14.35 11.26 -6.25
CA LYS A 24 -14.26 10.09 -5.37
C LYS A 24 -15.11 10.42 -4.15
N SER A 25 -16.23 9.72 -3.97
CA SER A 25 -17.08 9.92 -2.80
C SER A 25 -16.26 9.60 -1.54
N SER A 26 -16.52 10.33 -0.45
CA SER A 26 -15.90 10.03 0.84
C SER A 26 -16.18 8.58 1.22
N PHE A 27 -15.26 7.96 1.95
CA PHE A 27 -15.43 6.60 2.47
C PHE A 27 -16.78 6.41 3.18
N SER A 28 -17.29 7.44 3.87
CA SER A 28 -18.62 7.44 4.49
C SER A 28 -19.77 7.22 3.50
N SER A 29 -19.67 7.74 2.27
CA SER A 29 -20.67 7.54 1.22
C SER A 29 -20.65 6.12 0.67
N TRP A 30 -19.48 5.47 0.65
CA TRP A 30 -19.36 4.05 0.31
C TRP A 30 -19.94 3.15 1.40
N LEU A 31 -19.63 3.45 2.67
CA LEU A 31 -20.22 2.75 3.82
C LEU A 31 -21.75 2.84 3.84
N GLN A 32 -22.32 3.98 3.45
CA GLN A 32 -23.75 4.18 3.40
C GLN A 32 -24.43 3.42 2.24
N GLN A 33 -23.70 3.17 1.15
CA GLN A 33 -24.13 2.33 0.04
C GLN A 33 -23.92 0.83 0.31
N PHE A 34 -23.09 0.49 1.30
CA PHE A 34 -22.81 -0.89 1.65
C PHE A 34 -24.03 -1.53 2.32
N GLN A 35 -24.78 -2.28 1.53
CA GLN A 35 -25.75 -3.23 2.07
C GLN A 35 -24.96 -4.47 2.48
N SER A 36 -24.84 -4.69 3.79
CA SER A 36 -24.31 -5.96 4.30
C SER A 36 -25.12 -7.08 3.64
N PRO A 37 -24.50 -8.01 2.89
CA PRO A 37 -25.21 -9.22 2.51
C PRO A 37 -25.75 -9.81 3.81
N GLN A 38 -27.02 -10.19 3.83
CA GLN A 38 -27.63 -10.81 5.01
C GLN A 38 -26.89 -12.14 5.24
N VAL A 39 -25.80 -12.11 6.00
CA VAL A 39 -25.03 -13.29 6.39
C VAL A 39 -25.78 -13.91 7.55
N ASN A 40 -26.91 -14.52 7.25
CA ASN A 40 -27.58 -15.38 8.22
C ASN A 40 -28.25 -16.50 7.43
N LEU A 41 -27.99 -17.76 7.82
CA LEU A 41 -28.39 -19.04 7.20
C LEU A 41 -27.42 -19.64 6.16
N GLN A 42 -26.73 -18.84 5.33
CA GLN A 42 -25.79 -19.44 4.37
C GLN A 42 -24.44 -19.80 5.01
N LEU A 43 -24.09 -19.15 6.13
CA LEU A 43 -22.81 -19.38 6.81
C LEU A 43 -22.77 -20.74 7.53
N ASP A 44 -23.85 -21.12 8.23
CA ASP A 44 -23.98 -22.44 8.85
C ASP A 44 -23.96 -23.55 7.80
N TYR A 45 -24.69 -23.35 6.68
CA TYR A 45 -24.68 -24.30 5.57
C TYR A 45 -23.30 -24.43 4.91
N LEU A 46 -22.59 -23.32 4.69
CA LEU A 46 -21.22 -23.32 4.17
C LEU A 46 -20.25 -24.00 5.14
N MET A 47 -20.40 -23.76 6.44
CA MET A 47 -19.56 -24.34 7.48
C MET A 47 -19.81 -25.85 7.62
N GLU A 48 -21.06 -26.30 7.56
CA GLU A 48 -21.44 -27.72 7.57
C GLU A 48 -20.94 -28.44 6.30
N ALA A 49 -21.07 -27.83 5.13
CA ALA A 49 -20.52 -28.37 3.88
C ALA A 49 -18.98 -28.48 3.89
N SER A 50 -18.30 -27.50 4.50
CA SER A 50 -16.84 -27.53 4.67
C SER A 50 -16.35 -28.59 5.68
N ARG A 51 -17.22 -29.06 6.59
CA ARG A 51 -16.89 -30.15 7.54
C ARG A 51 -17.02 -31.53 6.90
N GLN A 52 -17.89 -31.66 5.89
CA GLN A 52 -18.15 -32.93 5.19
C GLN A 52 -17.15 -33.19 4.07
N THR A 53 -16.67 -32.16 3.40
CA THR A 53 -15.41 -32.24 2.65
C THR A 53 -14.29 -32.25 3.68
N GLY A 54 -13.36 -33.21 3.66
CA GLY A 54 -12.19 -33.19 4.55
C GLY A 54 -11.22 -32.07 4.18
N ALA A 55 -11.70 -30.84 4.08
CA ALA A 55 -10.95 -29.67 3.70
C ALA A 55 -10.07 -29.28 4.88
N THR A 56 -8.82 -29.74 4.82
CA THR A 56 -7.70 -28.95 5.33
C THR A 56 -7.91 -27.52 4.84
N THR A 57 -7.95 -26.57 5.75
CA THR A 57 -8.08 -25.14 5.43
C THR A 57 -7.14 -24.81 4.26
N PRO A 58 -7.62 -24.21 3.16
CA PRO A 58 -6.79 -23.91 1.97
C PRO A 58 -5.66 -22.88 2.20
N GLY A 59 -5.25 -22.66 3.45
CA GLY A 59 -4.18 -21.76 3.87
C GLY A 59 -3.07 -22.40 4.70
N GLN A 60 -3.09 -23.72 4.95
CA GLN A 60 -2.00 -24.44 5.65
C GLN A 60 -1.16 -25.26 4.68
N THR A 61 -0.72 -24.64 3.59
CA THR A 61 0.40 -25.21 2.83
C THR A 61 1.69 -24.73 3.49
N PRO A 62 2.74 -25.56 3.55
CA PRO A 62 4.03 -25.14 4.09
C PRO A 62 4.60 -23.93 3.33
N GLU A 63 4.19 -23.73 2.07
CA GLU A 63 4.53 -22.55 1.28
C GLU A 63 3.81 -21.27 1.74
N ALA A 64 2.53 -21.37 2.12
CA ALA A 64 1.79 -20.24 2.68
C ALA A 64 2.35 -19.82 4.06
N GLU A 65 2.72 -20.80 4.90
CA GLU A 65 3.37 -20.55 6.19
C GLU A 65 4.74 -19.89 6.01
N ARG A 66 5.55 -20.40 5.07
CA ARG A 66 6.86 -19.80 4.75
C ARG A 66 6.72 -18.36 4.26
N MET A 67 5.78 -18.10 3.35
CA MET A 67 5.52 -16.75 2.83
C MET A 67 5.02 -15.79 3.92
N ALA A 68 4.18 -16.27 4.84
CA ALA A 68 3.75 -15.48 5.99
C ALA A 68 4.91 -15.14 6.92
N GLN A 69 5.82 -16.08 7.15
CA GLN A 69 7.01 -15.87 7.97
C GLN A 69 8.00 -14.91 7.31
N GLU A 70 8.25 -15.05 6.00
CA GLU A 70 9.05 -14.12 5.20
C GLU A 70 8.47 -12.70 5.23
N SER A 71 7.14 -12.55 5.24
CA SER A 71 6.47 -11.23 5.27
C SER A 71 6.65 -10.48 6.60
N ILE A 72 6.91 -11.20 7.69
CA ILE A 72 7.15 -10.61 9.03
C ILE A 72 8.64 -10.33 9.24
N GLN A 73 9.51 -11.00 8.48
CA GLN A 73 10.95 -10.87 8.67
C GLN A 73 11.46 -9.50 8.19
N GLU A 74 12.18 -8.82 9.07
CA GLU A 74 12.87 -7.58 8.73
C GLU A 74 14.14 -7.91 7.95
N HIS A 75 14.30 -7.30 6.77
CA HIS A 75 15.51 -7.45 5.96
C HIS A 75 16.56 -6.41 6.39
N GLU A 76 17.56 -6.85 7.17
CA GLU A 76 18.65 -6.00 7.67
C GLU A 76 19.53 -5.41 6.54
N GLU A 77 19.49 -5.99 5.35
CA GLU A 77 20.19 -5.48 4.17
C GLU A 77 19.63 -4.13 3.68
N ILE A 78 18.35 -3.83 3.98
CA ILE A 78 17.68 -2.60 3.55
C ILE A 78 17.90 -1.50 4.59
N ALA A 79 19.14 -1.01 4.67
CA ALA A 79 19.47 0.14 5.50
C ALA A 79 19.10 1.45 4.76
N THR A 80 18.11 2.19 5.28
CA THR A 80 17.73 3.51 4.75
C THR A 80 17.60 4.54 5.85
N GLU A 81 17.94 5.80 5.56
CA GLU A 81 17.90 6.90 6.54
C GLU A 81 16.51 7.07 7.16
N THR A 82 15.45 6.97 6.33
CA THR A 82 14.06 7.10 6.77
C THR A 82 13.66 5.97 7.72
N LEU A 83 14.08 4.74 7.43
CA LEU A 83 13.77 3.59 8.29
C LEU A 83 14.46 3.72 9.65
N ALA A 84 15.76 4.06 9.66
CA ALA A 84 16.49 4.29 10.90
C ALA A 84 15.85 5.40 11.75
N PHE A 85 15.40 6.48 11.10
CA PHE A 85 14.68 7.56 11.77
C PHE A 85 13.33 7.10 12.36
N LEU A 86 12.55 6.33 11.61
CA LEU A 86 11.27 5.80 12.09
C LEU A 86 11.45 4.85 13.28
N LEU A 87 12.49 3.99 13.25
CA LEU A 87 12.82 3.08 14.34
C LEU A 87 13.17 3.85 15.64
N ASP A 88 13.96 4.93 15.55
CA ASP A 88 14.22 5.81 16.71
C ASP A 88 12.91 6.40 17.26
N LYS A 89 12.01 6.87 16.38
CA LYS A 89 10.71 7.40 16.79
C LYS A 89 9.78 6.37 17.43
N GLN A 90 9.90 5.11 17.03
CA GLN A 90 9.15 4.00 17.62
C GLN A 90 9.77 3.47 18.92
N GLY A 91 10.95 3.97 19.31
CA GLY A 91 11.68 3.54 20.50
C GLY A 91 12.58 2.32 20.29
N HIS A 92 12.72 1.84 19.05
CA HIS A 92 13.65 0.77 18.68
C HIS A 92 15.06 1.31 18.46
N THR A 93 15.66 1.87 19.53
CA THR A 93 16.92 2.62 19.47
C THR A 93 18.11 1.78 19.07
N GLU A 94 18.22 0.54 19.56
CA GLU A 94 19.30 -0.39 19.16
C GLU A 94 19.29 -0.68 17.66
N LYS A 95 18.12 -0.98 17.09
CA LYS A 95 17.94 -1.20 15.65
C LYS A 95 18.24 0.06 14.84
N ALA A 96 17.84 1.23 15.34
CA ALA A 96 18.13 2.49 14.69
C ALA A 96 19.65 2.76 14.62
N ILE A 97 20.39 2.49 15.70
CA ILE A 97 21.85 2.63 15.74
C ILE A 97 22.50 1.69 14.73
N ALA A 98 22.14 0.39 14.74
CA ALA A 98 22.70 -0.58 13.80
C ALA A 98 22.49 -0.17 12.33
N MET A 99 21.29 0.33 12.00
CA MET A 99 20.99 0.85 10.66
C MET A 99 21.83 2.08 10.30
N TYR A 100 22.03 3.02 11.22
CA TYR A 100 22.88 4.19 10.98
C TYR A 100 24.36 3.82 10.85
N GLU A 101 24.84 2.82 11.59
CA GLU A 101 26.20 2.29 11.46
C GLU A 101 26.40 1.68 10.07
N ARG A 102 25.45 0.86 9.60
CA ARG A 102 25.47 0.31 8.24
C ARG A 102 25.45 1.40 7.16
N LEU A 103 24.66 2.46 7.37
CA LEU A 103 24.63 3.61 6.46
C LEU A 103 25.97 4.37 6.40
N CYS A 104 26.75 4.39 7.48
CA CYS A 104 28.10 4.98 7.46
C CYS A 104 29.06 4.18 6.55
N GLU A 105 28.93 2.86 6.53
CA GLU A 105 29.75 1.99 5.66
C GLU A 105 29.37 2.15 4.19
N MET A 106 28.09 2.29 3.89
CA MET A 106 27.57 2.41 2.53
C MET A 106 27.72 3.82 1.94
N HIS A 107 27.67 4.85 2.79
CA HIS A 107 27.64 6.26 2.40
C HIS A 107 28.67 7.09 3.18
N PRO A 108 29.98 6.92 2.90
CA PRO A 108 31.05 7.64 3.61
C PRO A 108 30.90 9.17 3.54
N GLU A 109 30.26 9.70 2.49
CA GLU A 109 30.00 11.12 2.30
C GLU A 109 28.97 11.72 3.27
N LYS A 110 28.15 10.87 3.91
CA LYS A 110 27.13 11.26 4.90
C LYS A 110 27.44 10.79 6.32
N THR A 111 28.58 10.15 6.53
CA THR A 111 28.95 9.54 7.81
C THR A 111 28.86 10.50 8.99
N GLU A 112 29.32 11.75 8.86
CA GLU A 112 29.24 12.75 9.94
C GLU A 112 27.79 12.98 10.42
N ARG A 113 26.84 13.04 9.48
CA ARG A 113 25.41 13.20 9.79
C ARG A 113 24.85 12.01 10.55
N PHE A 114 25.20 10.79 10.13
CA PHE A 114 24.73 9.56 10.77
C PHE A 114 25.37 9.33 12.13
N GLN A 115 26.68 9.59 12.27
CA GLN A 115 27.37 9.55 13.57
C GLN A 115 26.74 10.52 14.58
N LYS A 116 26.38 11.73 14.14
CA LYS A 116 25.65 12.67 15.00
C LYS A 116 24.32 12.09 15.47
N LYS A 117 23.57 11.39 14.61
CA LYS A 117 22.31 10.73 15.00
C LYS A 117 22.52 9.57 15.95
N ILE A 118 23.58 8.78 15.76
CA ILE A 118 23.94 7.73 16.71
C ILE A 118 24.22 8.32 18.09
N GLN A 119 25.01 9.40 18.16
CA GLN A 119 25.29 10.08 19.44
C GLN A 119 24.03 10.65 20.08
N GLU A 120 23.18 11.36 19.33
CA GLU A 120 21.91 11.89 19.84
C GLU A 120 20.96 10.80 20.39
N ILE A 121 21.00 9.59 19.82
CA ILE A 121 20.21 8.46 20.34
C ILE A 121 20.85 7.92 21.62
N ARG A 122 22.18 7.74 21.64
CA ARG A 122 22.93 7.24 22.81
C ARG A 122 22.82 8.18 24.02
N ASP A 123 22.89 9.49 23.80
CA ASP A 123 22.77 10.49 24.86
C ASP A 123 21.37 10.54 25.50
N ARG A 124 20.35 10.01 24.81
CA ARG A 124 18.95 9.98 25.26
C ARG A 124 18.61 8.73 26.09
N GLN A 125 19.44 7.69 25.99
CA GLN A 125 19.29 6.42 26.73
C GLN A 125 19.94 6.56 28.11
#